data_AF-A0A7L6B2U7-F1
#
_entry.id   AF-A0A7L6B2U7-F1
#
_cell.length_a   1.000
_cell.length_b   1.000
_cell.length_c   1.000
_cell.angle_alpha   90.00
_cell.angle_beta   90.00
_cell.angle_gamma   90.00
#
_symmetry.space_group_name_H-M   'P 1'
#
loop_
_entity.id
_entity.type
_entity.pdbx_description
1 polymer ?
#
loop_
_entity_poly.entity_id
_entity_poly.type
_entity_poly.pdbx_seq_one_letter_code
_entity_poly.pdbx_strand_id
1 'polypeptide(L)' 'MRHLPAAVVVLAVALGVAGFVYGETDDSPGLQLLSALFVIGAVAVAVRLSRRTR' A
#
# COMPACT_ATOMS: atom_id res chain seq x y z
N MET A 1 -3.16 -14.84 14.94
CA MET A 1 -2.99 -14.31 13.56
C MET A 1 -3.99 -13.20 13.17
N ARG A 2 -4.94 -12.79 14.03
CA ARG A 2 -5.98 -11.78 13.70
C ARG A 2 -5.43 -10.44 13.19
N HIS A 3 -4.23 -10.04 13.64
CA HIS A 3 -3.60 -8.76 13.28
C HIS A 3 -2.72 -8.82 12.03
N LEU A 4 -2.39 -10.02 11.55
CA LEU A 4 -1.53 -10.22 10.39
C LEU A 4 -2.02 -9.47 9.13
N PRO A 5 -3.32 -9.51 8.74
CA PRO A 5 -3.78 -8.74 7.58
C PRO A 5 -3.66 -7.23 7.78
N ALA A 6 -3.90 -6.73 9.00
CA ALA A 6 -3.74 -5.31 9.30
C ALA A 6 -2.28 -4.88 9.20
N ALA A 7 -1.35 -5.70 9.71
CA ALA A 7 0.08 -5.44 9.60
C ALA A 7 0.55 -5.41 8.13
N VAL A 8 0.07 -6.33 7.30
CA VAL A 8 0.37 -6.35 5.85
C VAL A 8 -0.14 -5.09 5.15
N VAL A 9 -1.37 -4.64 5.46
CA VAL A 9 -1.91 -3.39 4.91
C VAL A 9 -1.05 -2.19 5.29
N VAL A 10 -0.67 -2.08 6.57
CA VAL A 10 0.17 -0.97 7.05
C VAL A 10 1.54 -0.99 6.36
N LEU A 11 2.14 -2.18 6.23
CA LEU A 11 3.43 -2.32 5.55
C LEU A 11 3.34 -1.93 4.07
N ALA A 12 2.29 -2.37 3.37
CA ALA A 12 2.06 -2.03 1.97
C ALA A 12 1.88 -0.52 1.75
N VAL A 13 1.14 0.16 2.63
CA VAL A 13 1.01 1.62 2.59
C VAL A 13 2.36 2.29 2.86
N ALA A 14 3.09 1.84 3.89
CA ALA A 14 4.39 2.43 4.23
C ALA A 14 5.39 2.29 3.07
N LEU A 15 5.46 1.13 2.42
CA LEU A 15 6.32 0.90 1.26
C LEU A 15 5.89 1.71 0.05
N GLY A 16 4.58 1.80 -0.24
CA GLY A 16 4.07 2.61 -1.34
C GLY A 16 4.37 4.10 -1.14
N VAL A 17 4.17 4.63 0.07
CA VAL A 17 4.49 6.03 0.40
C VAL A 17 6.00 6.27 0.34
N ALA A 18 6.81 5.37 0.91
CA ALA A 18 8.26 5.50 0.86
C ALA A 18 8.78 5.46 -0.58
N GLY A 19 8.28 4.54 -1.41
CA GLY A 19 8.63 4.46 -2.83
C GLY A 19 8.21 5.71 -3.61
N PHE A 20 7.06 6.31 -3.27
CA PHE A 20 6.60 7.53 -3.92
C PHE A 20 7.44 8.75 -3.53
N VAL A 21 7.72 8.93 -2.23
CA VAL A 21 8.43 10.12 -1.71
C VAL A 21 9.93 10.04 -1.96
N TYR A 22 10.56 8.87 -1.75
CA TYR A 22 12.00 8.71 -1.93
C TYR A 22 12.38 8.21 -3.33
N GLY A 23 11.41 7.87 -4.16
CA GLY A 23 11.63 7.42 -5.54
C GLY A 23 11.92 8.53 -6.54
N GLU A 24 11.85 9.80 -6.12
CA GLU A 24 12.14 10.96 -6.99
C GLU A 24 13.54 10.88 -7.61
N THR A 25 14.52 10.24 -6.95
CA THR A 25 15.87 10.07 -7.51
C THR A 25 15.92 9.16 -8.73
N ASP A 26 14.92 8.28 -8.90
CA ASP A 26 14.81 7.35 -10.03
C ASP A 26 13.98 7.96 -11.18
N ASP A 27 13.19 9.02 -10.91
CA ASP A 27 12.30 9.76 -11.84
C ASP A 27 11.56 8.88 -12.88
N SER A 28 11.36 7.61 -12.53
CA SER A 28 10.84 6.61 -13.45
C SER A 28 9.32 6.53 -13.29
N PRO A 29 8.56 6.56 -14.39
CA PRO A 29 7.11 6.45 -14.33
C PRO A 29 6.66 5.09 -13.75
N GLY A 30 7.51 4.06 -13.85
CA GLY A 30 7.25 2.73 -13.31
C GLY A 30 7.23 2.71 -11.78
N LEU A 31 8.21 3.33 -11.12
CA LEU A 31 8.27 3.38 -9.66
C LEU A 31 7.11 4.18 -9.07
N GLN A 32 6.74 5.30 -9.69
CA GLN A 32 5.59 6.11 -9.27
C GLN A 32 4.27 5.33 -9.42
N LEU A 33 4.06 4.66 -10.54
CA LEU A 33 2.88 3.82 -10.77
C LEU A 33 2.82 2.67 -9.77
N LEU A 34 3.93 1.96 -9.57
CA LEU A 34 3.99 0.84 -8.63
C LEU A 34 3.69 1.29 -7.19
N SER A 35 4.27 2.41 -6.79
CA SER A 35 4.04 3.03 -5.48
C SER A 35 2.57 3.39 -5.27
N ALA A 36 1.94 4.02 -6.27
CA ALA A 36 0.53 4.34 -6.25
C ALA A 36 -0.35 3.08 -6.16
N LEU A 37 -0.03 2.04 -6.92
CA LEU A 37 -0.74 0.76 -6.88
C LEU A 37 -0.64 0.08 -5.51
N PHE A 38 0.51 0.16 -4.86
CA PHE A 38 0.69 -0.34 -3.49
C PHE A 38 -0.27 0.33 -2.50
N VAL A 39 -0.34 1.66 -2.55
CA VAL A 39 -1.22 2.43 -1.65
C VAL A 39 -2.69 2.15 -1.95
N ILE A 40 -3.10 2.24 -3.22
CA ILE A 40 -4.50 2.03 -3.64
C ILE A 40 -4.94 0.59 -3.33
N GLY A 41 -4.10 -0.40 -3.66
CA GLY A 41 -4.37 -1.80 -3.40
C GLY A 41 -4.52 -2.09 -1.91
N ALA A 42 -3.64 -1.53 -1.07
CA ALA A 42 -3.73 -1.68 0.38
C ALA A 42 -5.04 -1.10 0.93
N VAL A 43 -5.47 0.08 0.46
CA VAL A 43 -6.74 0.70 0.86
C VAL A 43 -7.92 -0.17 0.42
N ALA A 44 -7.94 -0.64 -0.83
CA ALA A 44 -9.02 -1.49 -1.34
C ALA A 44 -9.15 -2.79 -0.52
N VAL A 45 -8.02 -3.42 -0.19
CA VAL A 45 -7.95 -4.62 0.65
C VAL A 45 -8.45 -4.31 2.07
N ALA A 46 -8.00 -3.21 2.68
CA ALA A 46 -8.44 -2.80 4.01
C ALA A 46 -9.96 -2.58 4.09
N VAL A 47 -10.54 -1.90 3.09
CA VAL A 47 -11.98 -1.69 2.97
C VAL A 47 -12.70 -3.04 2.83
N ARG A 48 -12.21 -3.93 1.97
CA ARG A 48 -12.80 -5.26 1.76
C ARG A 48 -12.79 -6.10 3.03
N LEU A 49 -11.69 -6.13 3.77
CA LEU A 49 -11.58 -6.83 5.05
C LEU A 49 -12.52 -6.26 6.11
N SER A 50 -12.62 -4.92 6.19
CA SER A 50 -13.50 -4.24 7.14
C SER A 50 -14.98 -4.55 6.87
N ARG A 51 -15.37 -4.60 5.57
CA ARG A 51 -16.73 -4.98 5.16
C ARG A 51 -17.07 -6.44 5.41
N ARG A 52 -16.09 -7.34 5.45
CA ARG A 52 -16.29 -8.78 5.70
C ARG A 52 -16.42 -9.11 7.20
N THR A 53 -15.98 -8.18 8.05
CA THR A 53 -15.95 -8.34 9.51
C THR A 53 -17.16 -7.69 10.19
N ARG A 54 -17.83 -6.75 9.52
CA ARG A 54 -19.16 -6.24 9.89
C ARG A 54 -20.24 -7.20 9.43
#